data_AF-A0A6S6UDT0-F1
#
_entry.id   AF-A0A6S6UDT0-F1
#
_cell.length_a   1.000
_cell.length_b   1.000
_cell.length_c   1.000
_cell.angle_alpha   90.00
_cell.angle_beta   90.00
_cell.angle_gamma   90.00
#
_symmetry.space_group_name_H-M   'P 1'
#
loop_
_entity.id
_entity.type
_entity.pdbx_description
1 polymer ?
#
loop_
_entity_poly.entity_id
_entity_poly.type
_entity_poly.pdbx_seq_one_letter_code
_entity_poly.pdbx_strand_id
1 'polypeptide(L)' 'GFGITDACREYLLPLIDGEDYPPYKNGMPQYVTVDKVMAEKKLPEFKV' A
#
# COMPACT_ATOMS: atom_id res chain seq x y z
N GLY A 1 -31.86 -5.75 -0.49
CA GLY A 1 -30.53 -6.00 -1.06
C GLY A 1 -29.64 -4.76 -1.03
N PHE A 2 -29.57 -4.05 0.11
CA PHE A 2 -28.69 -2.89 0.29
C PHE A 2 -27.76 -3.07 1.50
N GLY A 3 -27.50 -4.33 1.87
CA GLY A 3 -26.67 -4.71 3.00
C GLY A 3 -25.97 -6.04 2.73
N ILE A 4 -25.02 -6.38 3.60
CA ILE A 4 -24.25 -7.62 3.51
C ILE A 4 -24.88 -8.72 4.35
N THR A 5 -24.67 -9.97 3.95
CA THR A 5 -25.11 -11.14 4.71
C THR A 5 -24.15 -11.44 5.86
N ASP A 6 -24.57 -12.28 6.80
CA ASP A 6 -23.70 -12.75 7.88
C ASP A 6 -22.45 -13.45 7.34
N ALA A 7 -22.59 -14.31 6.33
CA ALA A 7 -21.45 -14.95 5.66
C ALA A 7 -20.45 -13.93 5.08
N CYS A 8 -20.94 -12.81 4.55
CA CYS A 8 -20.06 -11.74 4.06
C CYS A 8 -19.36 -11.03 5.23
N ARG A 9 -20.06 -10.79 6.33
CA ARG A 9 -19.49 -10.19 7.53
C ARG A 9 -18.40 -11.06 8.15
N GLU A 10 -18.65 -12.36 8.28
CA GLU A 10 -17.68 -13.34 8.79
C GLU A 10 -16.40 -13.38 7.93
N TYR A 11 -16.55 -13.23 6.61
CA TYR A 11 -15.41 -13.19 5.70
C TYR A 11 -14.60 -11.89 5.81
N LEU A 12 -15.27 -10.73 5.90
CA LEU A 12 -14.59 -9.43 5.85
C LEU A 12 -13.98 -9.00 7.19
N LEU A 13 -14.60 -9.36 8.32
CA LEU A 13 -14.14 -8.90 9.64
C LEU A 13 -12.67 -9.28 9.93
N PRO A 14 -12.19 -10.51 9.68
CA PRO A 14 -10.80 -10.86 9.94
C PRO A 14 -9.80 -10.13 9.04
N LEU A 15 -10.21 -9.62 7.89
CA LEU A 15 -9.32 -8.96 6.92
C LEU A 15 -8.95 -7.53 7.33
N ILE A 16 -9.73 -6.95 8.25
CA ILE A 16 -9.53 -5.59 8.75
C ILE A 16 -9.17 -5.58 10.25
N ASP A 17 -8.92 -6.76 10.82
CA ASP A 17 -8.61 -6.89 12.25
C ASP A 17 -7.15 -6.46 12.53
N GLY A 18 -6.97 -5.71 13.62
CA GLY A 18 -5.70 -5.14 14.03
C GLY A 18 -5.38 -3.77 13.41
N GLU A 19 -4.59 -2.99 14.14
CA GLU A 19 -4.10 -1.68 13.70
C GLU A 19 -2.57 -1.69 13.66
N ASP A 20 -1.99 -1.18 12.57
CA ASP A 20 -0.56 -1.01 12.39
C ASP A 20 -0.25 0.48 12.19
N TYR A 21 0.04 1.16 13.30
CA TYR A 21 0.30 2.61 13.30
C TYR A 21 1.72 2.91 12.79
N PRO A 22 1.89 3.84 11.84
CA PRO A 22 3.21 4.19 11.33
C PRO A 22 4.02 4.97 12.38
N PRO A 23 5.36 5.06 12.24
CA PRO A 23 6.16 5.97 13.04
C PRO A 23 5.78 7.43 12.75
N TYR A 24 5.86 8.29 13.77
CA TYR A 24 5.53 9.72 13.66
C TYR A 24 6.76 10.62 13.84
N LYS A 25 6.78 11.75 13.13
CA LYS A 25 7.76 12.82 13.28
C LYS A 25 7.03 14.15 13.33
N ASN A 26 7.21 14.91 14.41
CA ASN A 26 6.54 16.21 14.64
C ASN A 26 5.01 16.14 14.52
N GLY A 27 4.39 15.05 15.01
CA GLY A 27 2.94 14.87 14.99
C GLY A 27 2.35 14.33 13.68
N MET A 28 3.19 14.03 12.68
CA MET A 28 2.76 13.53 11.37
C MET A 28 3.36 12.14 11.08
N PRO A 29 2.65 11.22 10.39
CA PRO A 29 3.23 9.97 9.92
C PRO A 29 4.48 10.19 9.08
N GLN A 30 5.52 9.42 9.35
CA GLN A 30 6.80 9.51 8.65
C GLN A 30 6.78 8.61 7.41
N TYR A 31 6.19 9.10 6.31
CA TYR A 31 6.23 8.41 5.03
C TYR A 31 7.63 8.40 4.41
N VAL A 32 8.01 7.29 3.78
CA VAL A 32 9.28 7.17 3.07
C VAL A 32 9.16 7.80 1.67
N THR A 33 10.18 8.55 1.27
CA THR A 33 10.36 8.98 -0.12
C THR A 33 11.59 8.27 -0.67
N VAL A 34 11.46 7.65 -1.83
CA VAL A 34 12.58 6.99 -2.51
C VAL A 34 13.23 7.96 -3.50
N ASP A 35 14.56 7.90 -3.63
CA ASP A 35 15.32 8.83 -4.48
C ASP A 35 15.13 8.60 -5.99
N LYS A 36 14.53 7.47 -6.38
CA LYS A 36 14.26 7.07 -7.78
C LYS A 36 15.50 7.17 -8.69
N VAL A 37 16.69 6.89 -8.14
CA VAL A 37 17.93 6.89 -8.91
C VAL A 37 17.88 5.77 -9.95
N MET A 38 18.02 6.14 -11.21
CA MET A 38 18.00 5.20 -12.32
C MET A 38 19.32 4.45 -12.41
N ALA A 39 19.26 3.15 -12.66
CA ALA A 39 20.44 2.38 -13.03
C ALA A 39 20.95 2.80 -14.42
N GLU A 40 22.24 2.61 -14.66
CA GLU A 40 22.84 2.83 -15.98
C GLU A 40 22.17 1.94 -17.05
N LYS A 41 21.88 2.54 -18.21
CA LYS A 41 21.31 1.80 -19.34
C LYS A 41 22.36 0.86 -19.93
N LYS A 42 22.01 -0.42 -20.02
CA LYS A 42 22.87 -1.47 -20.61
C LYS A 42 22.52 -1.81 -22.06
N LEU A 43 21.35 -1.39 -22.54
CA LEU A 43 20.84 -1.72 -23.86
C LEU A 43 20.61 -0.45 -24.68
N PRO A 44 20.69 -0.54 -26.03
CA PRO A 44 20.29 0.54 -26.93
C PRO A 44 18.81 0.91 -26.76
N GLU A 45 18.45 2.07 -27.31
CA GLU A 45 17.07 2.49 -27.39
C GLU A 45 16.22 1.48 -28.18
N PHE A 46 15.08 1.09 -27.60
CA PHE A 46 14.11 0.21 -28.25
C PHE A 46 13.30 1.01 -29.27
N LYS A 47 13.25 0.54 -30.53
CA LYS A 47 12.46 1.11 -31.63
C LYS A 47 11.37 0.11 -32.02
N VAL A 48 10.13 0.62 -32.18
CA VAL A 48 8.95 -0.13 -32.67
C VAL A 48 8.90 -0.08 -34.19
#